data_AF-A0A6S7KM16-F1
#
_entry.id   AF-A0A6S7KM16-F1
#
_cell.length_a   1.000
_cell.length_b   1.000
_cell.length_c   1.000
_cell.angle_alpha   90.00
_cell.angle_beta   90.00
_cell.angle_gamma   90.00
#
_symmetry.space_group_name_H-M   'P 1'
#
loop_
_entity.id
_entity.type
_entity.pdbx_description
1 polymer ?
#
loop_
_entity_poly.entity_id
_entity_poly.type
_entity_poly.pdbx_seq_one_letter_code
_entity_poly.pdbx_strand_id
1 'polypeptide(L)'
;PKFIQDFIRTQKEGNYDLISGTRYVGSGGVYGWDLRRKLISRVANYITQVLLRPGASDLTGSFRLYKKEVLSDLVNSCESKGFVFQMEMIIRARQLGYTIGEVSSL
;
A
#
# COMPACT_ATOMS: atom_id res chain seq x y z
N PRO A 1 3.72 -14.36 -10.47
CA PRO A 1 4.97 -15.09 -10.09
C PRO A 1 6.27 -14.33 -10.38
N LYS A 2 6.40 -13.65 -11.52
CA LYS A 2 7.66 -12.99 -11.95
C LYS A 2 8.22 -11.98 -10.94
N PHE A 3 7.36 -11.18 -10.31
CA PHE A 3 7.78 -10.08 -9.42
C PHE A 3 8.03 -10.48 -7.96
N ILE A 4 7.71 -11.73 -7.56
CA ILE A 4 7.85 -12.16 -6.16
C ILE A 4 9.32 -12.07 -5.71
N GLN A 5 10.25 -12.43 -6.59
CA GLN A 5 11.68 -12.36 -6.30
C GLN A 5 12.15 -10.92 -6.07
N ASP A 6 11.64 -9.96 -6.85
CA ASP A 6 11.98 -8.55 -6.71
C ASP A 6 11.43 -7.96 -5.41
N PHE A 7 10.23 -8.37 -4.99
CA PHE A 7 9.66 -8.00 -3.70
C PHE A 7 10.52 -8.52 -2.54
N ILE A 8 10.90 -9.81 -2.58
CA ILE A 8 11.73 -10.43 -1.54
C ILE A 8 13.11 -9.77 -1.49
N ARG A 9 13.74 -9.55 -2.65
CA ARG A 9 15.06 -8.92 -2.74
C ARG A 9 15.03 -7.50 -2.17
N THR A 10 14.10 -6.67 -2.65
CA THR A 10 13.95 -5.28 -2.19
C THR A 10 13.65 -5.21 -0.69
N GLN A 11 12.78 -6.09 -0.17
CA GLN A 11 12.47 -6.15 1.26
C GLN A 11 13.72 -6.45 2.09
N LYS A 12 14.54 -7.42 1.65
CA LYS A 12 15.77 -7.80 2.34
C LYS A 12 16.83 -6.70 2.28
N GLU A 13 17.07 -6.12 1.10
CA GLU A 13 18.11 -5.11 0.88
C GLU A 13 17.82 -3.81 1.66
N GLY A 14 16.56 -3.36 1.68
CA GLY A 14 16.17 -2.15 2.41
C GLY A 14 15.68 -2.39 3.83
N ASN A 15 15.65 -3.66 4.29
CA ASN A 15 15.06 -4.07 5.57
C ASN A 15 13.63 -3.51 5.80
N TYR A 16 12.82 -3.44 4.74
CA TYR A 16 11.48 -2.87 4.80
C TYR A 16 10.50 -3.78 5.54
N ASP A 17 9.59 -3.18 6.30
CA ASP A 17 8.52 -3.88 7.02
C ASP A 17 7.42 -4.38 6.09
N LEU A 18 7.16 -3.64 5.01
CA LEU A 18 6.35 -4.09 3.90
C LEU A 18 6.80 -3.52 2.55
N ILE A 19 6.50 -4.24 1.47
CA ILE A 19 6.70 -3.82 0.09
C ILE A 19 5.35 -3.67 -0.59
N SER A 20 5.13 -2.53 -1.25
CA SER A 20 3.97 -2.32 -2.12
C SER A 20 4.35 -2.39 -3.59
N GLY A 21 3.58 -3.15 -4.37
CA GLY A 21 3.59 -3.02 -5.82
C GLY A 21 3.04 -1.65 -6.21
N THR A 22 3.74 -0.97 -7.11
CA THR A 22 3.25 0.27 -7.73
C THR A 22 3.61 0.30 -9.20
N ARG A 23 2.81 1.01 -9.98
CA ARG A 23 3.11 1.27 -11.41
C ARG A 23 3.98 2.52 -11.60
N TYR A 24 4.42 3.16 -10.51
CA TYR A 24 4.98 4.51 -10.51
C TYR A 24 6.34 4.66 -9.79
N VAL A 25 7.14 3.60 -9.67
CA VAL A 25 8.49 3.73 -9.06
C VAL A 25 9.35 4.63 -9.95
N GLY A 26 9.61 5.87 -9.53
CA GLY A 26 10.38 6.82 -10.36
C GLY A 26 10.84 8.14 -9.74
N SER A 27 10.50 8.51 -8.50
CA SER A 27 11.01 9.79 -7.94
C SER A 27 11.08 9.76 -6.43
N GLY A 28 12.30 9.69 -5.91
CA GLY A 28 12.61 9.64 -4.49
C GLY A 28 12.24 10.89 -3.70
N GLY A 29 12.21 10.72 -2.38
CA GLY A 29 12.41 11.80 -1.41
C GLY A 29 11.14 12.42 -0.84
N VAL A 30 10.91 12.19 0.46
CA VAL A 30 10.08 13.02 1.37
C VAL A 30 8.58 13.08 1.04
N TYR A 31 7.90 11.94 1.16
CA TYR A 31 6.49 11.78 0.81
C TYR A 31 5.52 11.81 2.03
N GLY A 32 5.88 12.45 3.14
CA GLY A 32 5.04 12.47 4.35
C GLY A 32 3.82 13.41 4.25
N TRP A 33 4.01 14.61 3.70
CA TRP A 33 3.00 15.67 3.71
C TRP A 33 2.15 15.71 2.44
N ASP A 34 2.78 15.55 1.27
CA ASP A 34 2.10 15.60 -0.03
C ASP A 34 1.20 14.37 -0.27
N LEU A 35 1.58 13.20 0.28
CA LEU A 35 0.77 11.99 0.22
C LEU A 35 -0.45 12.05 1.12
N ARG A 36 -0.44 12.74 2.27
CA ARG A 36 -1.66 12.89 3.08
C ARG A 36 -2.76 13.62 2.31
N ARG A 37 -2.40 14.72 1.64
CA ARG A 37 -3.36 15.49 0.83
C ARG A 37 -3.79 14.71 -0.42
N LYS A 38 -2.85 14.05 -1.10
CA LYS A 38 -3.16 13.16 -2.23
C LYS A 38 -3.98 11.95 -1.80
N LEU A 39 -3.77 11.40 -0.60
CA LEU A 39 -4.48 10.23 -0.10
C LEU A 39 -5.90 10.61 0.32
N ILE A 40 -6.11 11.74 1.02
CA ILE A 40 -7.45 12.24 1.33
C ILE A 40 -8.22 12.53 0.05
N SER A 41 -7.60 13.23 -0.91
CA SER A 41 -8.24 13.54 -2.20
C SER A 41 -8.51 12.28 -3.03
N ARG A 42 -7.57 11.32 -3.06
CA ARG A 42 -7.76 10.06 -3.77
C ARG A 42 -8.75 9.16 -3.07
N VAL A 43 -8.80 9.12 -1.74
CA VAL A 43 -9.81 8.36 -0.98
C VAL A 43 -11.20 8.96 -1.21
N ALA A 44 -11.34 10.29 -1.18
CA ALA A 44 -12.59 10.94 -1.51
C ALA A 44 -13.02 10.63 -2.96
N ASN A 45 -12.14 10.87 -3.94
CA ASN A 45 -12.42 10.57 -5.35
C ASN A 45 -12.63 9.08 -5.61
N TYR A 46 -11.99 8.20 -4.86
CA TYR A 46 -12.09 6.76 -5.01
C TYR A 46 -13.36 6.20 -4.36
N ILE A 47 -13.75 6.70 -3.18
CA ILE A 47 -15.06 6.42 -2.59
C ILE A 47 -16.13 6.85 -3.61
N THR A 48 -16.00 8.05 -4.18
CA THR A 48 -16.87 8.53 -5.24
C THR A 48 -16.84 7.59 -6.47
N GLN A 49 -15.68 7.14 -6.93
CA GLN A 49 -15.60 6.22 -8.08
C GLN A 49 -16.13 4.82 -7.79
N VAL A 50 -15.91 4.24 -6.61
CA VAL A 50 -16.40 2.90 -6.27
C VAL A 50 -17.88 2.89 -5.96
N LEU A 51 -18.39 3.91 -5.27
CA LEU A 51 -19.84 4.04 -5.09
C LEU A 51 -20.56 4.31 -6.41
N LEU A 52 -19.96 5.10 -7.32
CA LEU A 52 -20.62 5.52 -8.56
C LEU A 52 -20.31 4.66 -9.78
N ARG A 53 -19.28 3.80 -9.76
CA ARG A 53 -18.97 2.86 -10.85
C ARG A 53 -18.96 1.41 -10.35
N PRO A 54 -19.99 0.61 -10.68
CA PRO A 54 -19.96 -0.82 -10.43
C PRO A 54 -18.93 -1.45 -11.39
N GLY A 55 -17.73 -1.78 -10.92
CA GLY A 55 -16.73 -2.53 -11.71
C GLY A 55 -15.25 -2.10 -11.63
N ALA A 56 -14.83 -1.26 -10.69
CA ALA A 56 -13.42 -0.91 -10.54
C ALA A 56 -12.59 -2.09 -9.99
N SER A 57 -12.04 -2.90 -10.90
CA SER A 57 -11.33 -4.16 -10.65
C SER A 57 -9.81 -4.06 -10.82
N ASP A 58 -9.17 -2.97 -10.39
CA ASP A 58 -7.71 -2.87 -10.50
C ASP A 58 -7.00 -3.60 -9.33
N LEU A 59 -7.07 -4.93 -9.38
CA LEU A 59 -6.46 -5.91 -8.44
C LEU A 59 -4.93 -6.01 -8.56
N THR A 60 -4.28 -5.22 -9.42
CA THR A 60 -2.83 -5.29 -9.64
C THR A 60 -2.04 -4.36 -8.71
N GLY A 61 -2.64 -3.26 -8.24
CA GLY A 61 -2.05 -2.36 -7.24
C GLY A 61 -2.10 -2.88 -5.80
N SER A 62 -2.69 -4.05 -5.57
CA SER A 62 -2.91 -4.64 -4.24
C SER A 62 -1.92 -5.72 -3.85
N PHE A 63 -0.95 -6.07 -4.72
CA PHE A 63 0.06 -7.05 -4.35
C PHE A 63 1.08 -6.43 -3.39
N ARG A 64 1.17 -6.98 -2.18
CA ARG A 64 2.03 -6.51 -1.10
C ARG A 64 2.68 -7.66 -0.37
N LEU A 65 3.93 -7.45 0.05
CA LEU A 65 4.67 -8.36 0.90
C LEU A 65 4.81 -7.71 2.27
N TYR A 66 4.54 -8.45 3.34
CA TYR A 66 4.66 -7.97 4.72
C TYR A 66 5.56 -8.90 5.51
N LYS A 67 6.27 -8.36 6.51
CA LYS A 67 6.74 -9.18 7.63
C LYS A 67 5.53 -9.73 8.39
N LYS A 68 5.67 -10.93 8.97
CA LYS A 68 4.54 -11.65 9.59
C LYS A 68 3.96 -10.87 10.77
N GLU A 69 4.83 -10.40 11.65
CA GLU A 69 4.51 -9.62 12.83
C GLU A 69 3.85 -8.28 12.49
N VAL A 70 4.34 -7.61 11.44
CA VAL A 70 3.78 -6.35 10.91
C VAL A 70 2.38 -6.57 10.37
N LEU A 71 2.17 -7.62 9.59
CA LEU A 71 0.83 -7.97 9.08
C LEU A 71 -0.14 -8.24 10.24
N SER A 72 0.29 -9.00 11.25
CA SER A 72 -0.54 -9.32 12.40
C SER A 72 -0.95 -8.07 13.18
N ASP A 73 -0.01 -7.16 13.44
CA ASP A 73 -0.29 -5.92 14.16
C ASP A 73 -1.25 -5.02 13.38
N LEU A 74 -0.99 -4.86 12.08
CA LEU A 74 -1.85 -4.07 11.20
C LEU A 74 -3.27 -4.60 11.11
N VAL A 75 -3.45 -5.92 10.94
CA VAL A 75 -4.77 -6.56 10.89
C VAL A 75 -5.54 -6.32 12.19
N ASN A 76 -4.87 -6.43 13.35
CA ASN A 76 -5.49 -6.17 14.65
C ASN A 76 -5.85 -4.69 14.86
N SER A 77 -5.13 -3.77 14.22
CA SER A 77 -5.35 -2.33 14.31
C SER A 77 -6.39 -1.77 13.32
N CYS A 78 -6.82 -2.58 12.34
CA CYS A 78 -7.77 -2.15 11.30
C CYS A 78 -9.20 -2.51 11.67
N GLU A 79 -10.12 -1.58 11.47
CA GLU A 79 -11.56 -1.78 11.71
C GLU A 79 -12.36 -1.92 10.40
N SER A 80 -11.80 -1.46 9.28
CA SER A 80 -12.49 -1.45 7.99
C SER A 80 -12.62 -2.85 7.36
N LYS A 81 -13.66 -3.02 6.54
CA LYS A 81 -13.87 -4.24 5.73
C LYS A 81 -13.79 -3.92 4.23
N GLY A 82 -13.63 -4.96 3.41
CA GLY A 82 -13.63 -4.84 1.96
C GLY A 82 -12.45 -4.04 1.43
N PHE A 83 -12.63 -3.28 0.35
CA PHE A 83 -11.54 -2.56 -0.30
C PHE A 83 -10.88 -1.49 0.59
N VAL A 84 -11.66 -0.87 1.49
CA VAL A 84 -11.16 0.18 2.40
C VAL A 84 -10.08 -0.37 3.33
N PHE A 85 -10.17 -1.65 3.72
CA PHE A 85 -9.16 -2.34 4.51
C PHE A 85 -7.77 -2.25 3.86
N GLN A 86 -7.66 -2.46 2.54
CA GLN A 86 -6.37 -2.39 1.87
C GLN A 86 -5.75 -0.98 1.90
N MET A 87 -6.56 0.08 1.91
CA MET A 87 -6.04 1.44 2.07
C MET A 87 -5.67 1.73 3.53
N GLU A 88 -6.52 1.31 4.47
CA GLU A 88 -6.29 1.46 5.91
C GLU A 88 -4.95 0.83 6.33
N MET A 89 -4.63 -0.37 5.84
CA MET A 89 -3.36 -1.07 6.12
C MET A 89 -2.12 -0.19 5.87
N ILE A 90 -2.10 0.59 4.78
CA ILE A 90 -0.96 1.49 4.46
C ILE A 90 -0.95 2.73 5.35
N ILE A 91 -2.13 3.25 5.70
CA ILE A 91 -2.25 4.40 6.60
C ILE A 91 -1.76 4.00 8.00
N ARG A 92 -2.24 2.88 8.52
CA ARG A 92 -1.85 2.32 9.81
C ARG A 92 -0.37 2.00 9.85
N ALA A 93 0.18 1.41 8.79
CA ALA A 93 1.61 1.12 8.73
C ALA A 93 2.47 2.38 8.90
N ARG A 94 2.09 3.48 8.25
CA ARG A 94 2.79 4.76 8.41
C ARG A 94 2.57 5.38 9.79
N GLN A 95 1.37 5.28 10.34
CA GLN A 95 1.06 5.80 11.68
C GLN A 95 1.85 5.08 12.78
N LEU A 96 2.06 3.77 12.62
CA LEU A 96 2.85 2.93 13.52
C LEU A 96 4.37 3.02 13.24
N GLY A 97 4.78 3.82 12.26
CA GLY A 97 6.21 4.05 11.95
C GLY A 97 6.88 2.93 11.16
N TYR A 98 6.12 2.01 10.57
CA TYR A 98 6.67 0.94 9.74
C TYR A 98 7.26 1.48 8.43
N THR A 99 8.34 0.85 8.01
CA THR A 99 9.05 1.17 6.77
C THR A 99 8.38 0.52 5.56
N ILE A 100 8.17 1.30 4.50
CA ILE A 100 7.46 0.84 3.30
C ILE A 100 8.36 1.03 2.09
N GLY A 101 8.71 -0.08 1.43
CA GLY A 101 9.38 -0.07 0.13
C GLY A 101 8.38 -0.19 -1.02
N GLU A 102 8.81 0.20 -2.22
CA GLU A 102 8.00 0.12 -3.43
C GLU A 102 8.73 -0.66 -4.52
N VAL A 103 8.02 -1.52 -5.24
CA VAL A 103 8.55 -2.28 -6.39
C VAL A 103 7.66 -2.03 -7.60
N SER A 104 8.28 -1.80 -8.75
CA SER A 104 7.55 -1.62 -10.01
C SER A 104 6.88 -2.94 -10.41
N SER A 105 5.55 -2.94 -10.55
CA SER A 105 4.76 -4.15 -10.83
C SER A 105 4.13 -4.16 -12.25
N LEU A 106 4.75 -3.49 -13.21
CA LEU A 106 4.41 -3.56 -14.64
C LEU A 106 5.12 -4.74 -15.31
#